data_AF-A0A257JIV1-F1
#
_entry.id   AF-A0A257JIV1-F1
#
_cell.length_a   1.000
_cell.length_b   1.000
_cell.length_c   1.000
_cell.angle_alpha   90.00
_cell.angle_beta   90.00
_cell.angle_gamma   90.00
#
_symmetry.space_group_name_H-M   'P 1'
#
loop_
_entity.id
_entity.type
_entity.pdbx_description
1 polymer ?
#
loop_
_entity_poly.entity_id
_entity_poly.type
_entity_poly.pdbx_seq_one_letter_code
_entity_poly.pdbx_strand_id
1 'polypeptide(L)' 'RLATEHILGIRLEGGRIRLAPCLPPDWDGYTATLRGKGTIALEVRRTGKPAILVNEKPCHFEALDFPGFGKEVRVRLEL' A
#
# COMPACT_ATOMS: atom_id res chain seq x y z
N ARG A 1 1.66 12.39 -14.61
CA ARG A 1 1.23 12.40 -13.19
C ARG A 1 2.19 11.49 -12.42
N LEU A 2 3.31 12.02 -11.89
CA LEU A 2 4.38 11.20 -11.29
C LEU A 2 4.89 11.74 -9.94
N ALA A 3 4.29 12.82 -9.42
CA ALA A 3 4.77 13.45 -8.19
C ALA A 3 4.34 12.72 -6.90
N THR A 4 3.34 11.84 -6.95
CA THR A 4 2.73 11.24 -5.75
C THR A 4 3.39 9.92 -5.31
N GLU A 5 4.02 9.19 -6.24
CA GLU A 5 4.60 7.87 -5.98
C GLU A 5 5.82 7.95 -5.06
N HIS A 6 6.62 9.00 -5.19
CA HIS A 6 7.84 9.17 -4.38
C HIS A 6 7.59 9.70 -2.97
N ILE A 7 6.53 10.50 -2.77
CA ILE A 7 6.26 11.15 -1.47
C ILE A 7 5.71 10.14 -0.45
N LEU A 8 4.93 9.17 -0.91
CA LEU A 8 4.23 8.21 -0.04
C LEU A 8 4.96 6.87 0.11
N GLY A 9 6.12 6.69 -0.54
CA GLY A 9 6.95 5.51 -0.41
C GLY A 9 6.38 4.23 -1.03
N ILE A 10 5.47 4.37 -2.00
CA ILE A 10 4.93 3.26 -2.79
C ILE A 10 5.79 3.13 -4.05
N ARG A 11 6.53 2.03 -4.19
CA ARG A 11 7.39 1.80 -5.37
C ARG A 11 6.96 0.57 -6.16
N LEU A 12 6.92 0.69 -7.48
CA LEU A 12 6.78 -0.43 -8.40
C LEU A 12 8.19 -0.84 -8.88
N GLU A 13 8.72 -1.96 -8.38
CA GLU A 13 10.03 -2.50 -8.74
C GLU A 13 9.89 -3.90 -9.33
N GLY A 14 10.35 -4.12 -10.56
CA GLY A 14 10.31 -5.44 -11.20
C GLY A 14 8.89 -6.02 -11.37
N GLY A 15 7.86 -5.17 -11.44
CA GLY A 15 6.45 -5.59 -11.52
C GLY A 15 5.79 -5.88 -10.16
N ARG A 16 6.51 -5.67 -9.05
CA ARG A 16 6.02 -5.85 -7.68
C ARG A 16 5.88 -4.51 -6.97
N ILE A 17 4.88 -4.40 -6.11
CA ILE A 17 4.69 -3.23 -5.26
C ILE A 17 5.48 -3.41 -3.96
N ARG A 18 6.42 -2.51 -3.73
CA ARG A 18 7.08 -2.31 -2.43
C ARG A 18 6.42 -1.16 -1.70
N LEU A 19 6.06 -1.41 -0.45
CA LEU A 19 5.45 -0.43 0.44
C LEU A 19 6.48 -0.02 1.47
N ALA A 20 6.98 1.20 1.36
CA ALA A 20 7.87 1.85 2.32
C ALA A 20 7.22 3.18 2.78
N PRO A 21 6.03 3.13 3.40
CA PRO A 21 5.20 4.30 3.62
C PRO A 21 5.95 5.37 4.43
N CYS A 22 6.11 6.54 3.82
CA CYS A 22 6.59 7.73 4.50
C CYS A 22 5.38 8.63 4.76
N LEU A 23 4.82 8.54 5.97
CA LEU A 23 3.67 9.34 6.35
C LEU A 23 4.15 10.63 7.00
N PRO A 24 3.83 11.82 6.45
CA PRO A 24 4.13 13.10 7.09
C PRO A 24 3.62 13.13 8.54
N PRO A 25 4.32 13.81 9.46
CA PRO A 25 4.00 13.78 10.89
C PRO A 25 2.57 14.26 11.18
N ASP A 26 2.09 15.26 10.44
CA ASP A 26 0.76 15.86 10.64
C ASP A 26 -0.39 15.07 9.99
N TRP A 27 -0.11 13.92 9.38
CA TRP A 27 -1.13 13.10 8.71
C TRP A 27 -1.53 11.91 9.60
N ASP A 28 -2.84 11.73 9.77
CA ASP A 28 -3.43 10.53 10.38
C ASP A 28 -3.36 9.31 9.46
N GLY A 29 -3.19 9.54 8.15
CA GLY A 29 -3.18 8.48 7.15
C GLY A 29 -3.48 9.00 5.74
N TYR A 30 -3.48 8.10 4.78
CA TYR A 30 -3.94 8.36 3.42
C TYR A 30 -4.49 7.09 2.77
N THR A 31 -5.24 7.25 1.69
CA THR A 31 -5.66 6.15 0.82
C THR A 31 -5.10 6.33 -0.58
N ALA A 32 -4.79 5.21 -1.24
CA ALA A 32 -4.30 5.19 -2.60
C ALA A 32 -4.89 3.98 -3.36
N THR A 33 -5.14 4.16 -4.65
CA THR A 33 -5.54 3.05 -5.53
C THR A 33 -4.45 2.83 -6.56
N LEU A 34 -3.84 1.65 -6.52
CA LEU A 34 -2.84 1.23 -7.51
C LEU A 34 -3.53 0.35 -8.56
N ARG A 35 -3.33 0.67 -9.83
CA ARG A 35 -3.91 -0.07 -10.97
C ARG A 35 -2.79 -0.70 -11.79
N GLY A 36 -2.92 -1.99 -12.08
CA GLY A 36 -1.97 -2.80 -12.85
C GLY A 36 -2.66 -4.04 -13.38
N LYS A 37 -2.08 -5.23 -13.18
CA LYS A 37 -2.77 -6.52 -13.44
C LYS A 37 -3.82 -6.79 -12.35
N GLY A 38 -4.85 -5.96 -12.26
CA GLY A 38 -5.79 -5.89 -11.14
C GLY A 38 -5.66 -4.58 -10.36
N THR A 39 -6.36 -4.50 -9.23
CA THR A 39 -6.43 -3.31 -8.37
C THR A 39 -5.93 -3.61 -6.97
N ILE A 40 -5.13 -2.70 -6.42
CA ILE A 40 -4.77 -2.70 -5.00
C ILE A 40 -5.36 -1.43 -4.39
N ALA A 41 -6.29 -1.60 -3.45
CA ALA A 41 -6.80 -0.51 -2.62
C ALA A 41 -5.96 -0.45 -1.34
N LEU A 42 -5.11 0.56 -1.26
CA LEU A 42 -4.19 0.79 -0.14
C LEU A 42 -4.78 1.82 0.81
N GLU A 43 -4.74 1.51 2.09
CA GLU A 43 -5.01 2.41 3.19
C GLU A 43 -3.80 2.42 4.11
N VAL A 44 -3.29 3.61 4.44
CA VAL A 44 -2.22 3.79 5.43
C VAL A 44 -2.79 4.61 6.57
N ARG A 45 -2.62 4.14 7.81
CA ARG A 45 -3.08 4.81 9.03
C ARG A 45 -1.95 4.90 10.05
N ARG A 46 -1.91 6.00 10.78
CA ARG A 46 -1.08 6.17 11.98
C ARG A 46 -1.87 5.63 13.16
N THR A 47 -1.36 4.58 13.79
CA THR A 47 -1.98 3.95 14.98
C THR A 47 -0.99 3.80 16.13
N GLY A 48 0.31 3.99 15.87
CA GLY A 48 1.40 3.75 16.81
C GLY A 48 1.75 2.27 16.98
N LYS A 49 1.10 1.37 16.22
CA LYS A 49 1.32 -0.08 16.25
C LYS A 49 1.50 -0.59 14.83
N PRO A 50 2.75 -0.89 14.41
CA PRO A 50 3.02 -1.39 13.08
C PRO A 50 2.26 -2.68 12.79
N ALA A 51 1.38 -2.65 11.78
CA ALA A 51 0.67 -3.83 11.32
C ALA A 51 0.40 -3.75 9.82
N ILE A 52 0.34 -4.91 9.19
CA ILE A 52 0.01 -5.03 7.77
C ILE A 52 -1.15 -6.01 7.67
N LEU A 53 -2.25 -5.57 7.05
CA LEU A 53 -3.42 -6.39 6.84
C LEU A 53 -3.72 -6.50 5.35
N VAL A 54 -3.88 -7.73 4.87
CA VAL A 54 -4.32 -8.03 3.51
C VAL A 54 -5.71 -8.64 3.60
N ASN A 55 -6.71 -7.99 3.01
CA ASN A 55 -8.12 -8.37 3.17
C ASN A 55 -8.48 -8.61 4.65
N GLU A 56 -8.09 -7.66 5.50
CA GLU A 56 -8.36 -7.65 6.96
C GLU A 56 -7.62 -8.73 7.77
N LYS A 57 -6.74 -9.52 7.14
CA LYS A 57 -5.94 -10.54 7.82
C LYS A 57 -4.50 -10.03 8.04
N PRO A 58 -3.95 -10.13 9.26
CA PRO A 58 -2.55 -9.82 9.51
C PRO A 58 -1.64 -10.62 8.58
N CYS A 59 -0.69 -9.95 7.95
CA CYS A 59 0.27 -10.55 7.04
C CYS A 59 1.64 -9.89 7.21
N HIS A 60 2.69 -10.60 6.81
CA HIS A 60 4.01 -10.03 6.64
C HIS A 60 4.42 -10.24 5.19
N PHE A 61 4.80 -9.17 4.50
CA PHE A 61 5.31 -9.26 3.13
C PHE A 61 6.34 -8.16 2.88
N GLU A 62 7.37 -8.48 2.10
CA GLU A 62 8.36 -7.51 1.63
C GLU A 62 7.94 -6.82 0.33
N ALA A 63 7.08 -7.49 -0.45
CA ALA A 63 6.51 -6.98 -1.69
C ALA A 63 5.16 -7.66 -1.98
N LEU A 64 4.30 -6.96 -2.70
CA LEU A 64 2.98 -7.42 -3.10
C LEU A 64 2.88 -7.51 -4.63
N ASP A 65 2.44 -8.66 -5.12
CA ASP A 65 2.05 -8.83 -6.52
C ASP A 65 0.62 -8.30 -6.74
N PHE A 66 0.33 -7.78 -7.93
CA PHE A 66 -1.05 -7.49 -8.30
C PHE A 66 -1.90 -8.77 -8.32
N PRO A 67 -3.18 -8.71 -7.90
CA PRO A 67 -3.99 -9.92 -7.68
C PRO A 67 -4.41 -10.66 -8.97
N GLY A 68 -4.18 -10.09 -10.14
CA GLY A 68 -4.67 -10.58 -11.44
C GLY A 68 -5.78 -9.68 -12.01
N PHE A 69 -5.96 -9.71 -13.33
CA PHE A 69 -6.96 -8.89 -14.01
C PHE A 69 -8.38 -9.13 -13.47
N GLY A 70 -9.15 -8.06 -13.29
CA GLY A 70 -10.49 -8.11 -12.73
C GLY A 70 -10.56 -8.38 -11.23
N LYS A 71 -9.43 -8.61 -10.56
CA LYS A 71 -9.37 -8.82 -9.11
C LYS A 71 -8.95 -7.55 -8.39
N GLU A 72 -9.43 -7.42 -7.16
CA GLU A 72 -9.04 -6.39 -6.22
C GLU A 72 -8.51 -7.04 -4.94
N VAL A 73 -7.50 -6.43 -4.34
CA VAL A 73 -7.04 -6.73 -2.99
C VAL A 73 -7.00 -5.46 -2.16
N ARG A 74 -7.42 -5.56 -0.90
CA ARG A 74 -7.35 -4.45 0.06
C ARG A 74 -6.15 -4.64 0.96
N VAL A 75 -5.36 -3.58 1.11
CA VAL A 75 -4.17 -3.57 1.95
C VAL A 75 -4.31 -2.42 2.92
N ARG A 76 -4.22 -2.72 4.21
CA ARG A 76 -4.10 -1.72 5.27
C ARG A 76 -2.71 -1.79 5.87
N LEU A 77 -2.02 -0.66 5.91
CA LEU A 77 -0.79 -0.47 6.66
C LEU A 77 -1.11 0.39 7.87
N GLU A 78 -0.70 -0.07 9.03
CA GLU A 78 -0.73 0.68 10.27
C GLU A 78 0.71 0.99 10.66
N LEU A 79 0.98 2.25 11.01
CA LEU A 79 2.29 2.77 11.42
C LEU A 79 2.26 3.15 12.90
#